data_AF-A0AAD2CL82-F1
#
_entry.id   AF-A0AAD2CL82-F1
#
_cell.length_a   1.000
_cell.length_b   1.000
_cell.length_c   1.000
_cell.angle_alpha   90.00
_cell.angle_beta   90.00
_cell.angle_gamma   90.00
#
_symmetry.space_group_name_H-M   'P 1'
#
loop_
_entity.id
_entity.type
_entity.pdbx_description
1 polymer ?
#
loop_
_entity_poly.entity_id
_entity_poly.type
_entity_poly.pdbx_seq_one_letter_code
_entity_poly.pdbx_strand_id
1 'polypeptide(L)'
;MTTSISPTSNKVPFFVLHQEDGQNRALFTVPSSLASSLVIHPILCRGSSFLLEVEKEAQAQTTFLSTVFYSPNPEETANEIATRLAIRIGRPTDIVSGIFGF
;
A
#
# COMPACT_ATOMS: atom_id res chain seq x y z
N MET A 1 -24.57 21.69 -7.82
CA MET A 1 -23.16 21.37 -7.55
C MET A 1 -22.99 19.87 -7.76
N THR A 2 -22.40 19.50 -8.89
CA THR A 2 -22.32 18.10 -9.36
C THR A 2 -20.95 17.57 -8.96
N THR A 3 -20.88 16.77 -7.90
CA THR A 3 -19.65 16.06 -7.53
C THR A 3 -19.44 14.93 -8.52
N SER A 4 -18.56 15.15 -9.49
CA SER A 4 -18.02 14.14 -10.39
C SER A 4 -17.22 13.13 -9.57
N ILE A 5 -17.84 11.99 -9.26
CA ILE A 5 -17.13 10.82 -8.72
C ILE A 5 -16.41 10.19 -9.90
N SER A 6 -15.16 10.58 -10.13
CA SER A 6 -14.29 9.95 -11.13
C SER A 6 -13.96 8.52 -10.67
N PRO A 7 -14.43 7.45 -11.32
CA PRO A 7 -14.08 6.09 -10.96
C PRO A 7 -12.81 5.70 -11.72
N THR A 8 -11.68 6.33 -11.38
CA THR A 8 -10.36 6.02 -11.97
C THR A 8 -9.28 6.01 -10.91
N SER A 9 -9.53 5.38 -9.78
CA SER A 9 -8.48 5.15 -8.79
C SER A 9 -8.11 3.67 -8.79
N ASN A 10 -7.15 3.30 -9.65
CA ASN A 10 -6.33 2.09 -9.50
C ASN A 10 -5.46 2.25 -8.24
N LYS A 11 -6.09 2.43 -7.08
CA LYS A 11 -5.44 2.70 -5.80
C LYS A 11 -6.11 1.89 -4.73
N VAL A 12 -5.29 1.36 -3.84
CA VAL A 12 -5.76 0.66 -2.65
C VAL A 12 -6.37 1.67 -1.70
N PRO A 13 -7.56 1.42 -1.13
CA PRO A 13 -8.11 2.27 -0.07
C PRO A 13 -7.14 2.36 1.10
N PHE A 14 -6.88 3.56 1.60
CA PHE A 14 -5.95 3.77 2.71
C PHE A 14 -6.43 4.84 3.69
N PHE A 15 -5.96 4.74 4.93
CA PHE A 15 -6.19 5.68 6.02
C PHE A 15 -4.85 6.02 6.68
N VAL A 16 -4.65 7.28 7.03
CA VAL A 16 -3.44 7.73 7.74
C VAL A 16 -3.83 8.11 9.17
N LEU A 17 -3.10 7.57 10.13
CA LEU A 17 -3.20 7.86 11.55
C LEU A 17 -1.94 8.62 11.95
N HIS A 18 -2.10 9.83 12.44
CA HIS A 18 -1.01 10.61 13.01
C HIS A 18 -0.81 10.19 14.47
N GLN A 19 0.39 9.75 14.84
CA GLN A 19 0.76 9.52 16.23
C GLN A 19 1.53 10.72 16.78
N GLU A 20 1.43 10.94 18.09
CA GLU A 20 2.03 12.10 18.78
C GLU A 20 3.56 12.12 18.73
N ASP A 21 4.21 10.97 18.48
CA ASP A 21 5.68 10.84 18.40
C ASP A 21 6.28 11.26 17.04
N GLY A 22 5.51 11.92 16.17
CA GLY A 22 5.92 12.25 14.79
C GLY A 22 5.91 11.03 13.84
N GLN A 23 5.54 9.86 14.35
CA GLN A 23 5.26 8.67 13.56
C GLN A 23 3.89 8.81 12.91
N ASN A 24 3.83 8.49 11.62
CA ASN A 24 2.58 8.37 10.90
C ASN A 24 2.40 6.90 10.56
N ARG A 25 1.19 6.41 10.75
CA ARG A 25 0.82 5.05 10.40
C ARG A 25 -0.18 5.09 9.26
N ALA A 26 0.12 4.43 8.15
CA ALA A 26 -0.86 4.22 7.09
C ALA A 26 -1.42 2.80 7.18
N LEU A 27 -2.74 2.69 7.06
CA LEU A 27 -3.50 1.46 6.95
C LEU A 27 -3.99 1.32 5.51
N PHE A 28 -3.87 0.15 4.91
CA PHE A 28 -4.24 -0.16 3.54
C PHE A 28 -5.17 -1.36 3.49
N THR A 29 -6.25 -1.28 2.75
CA THR A 29 -7.22 -2.37 2.62
C THR A 29 -6.95 -3.20 1.37
N VAL A 30 -6.42 -4.40 1.53
CA VAL A 30 -6.06 -5.29 0.40
C VAL A 30 -6.88 -6.58 0.42
N PRO A 31 -6.96 -7.32 -0.70
CA PRO A 31 -7.50 -8.68 -0.69
C PRO A 31 -6.67 -9.61 0.21
N SER A 32 -7.32 -10.41 1.06
CA SER A 32 -6.64 -11.30 2.01
C SER A 32 -5.74 -12.33 1.29
N SER A 33 -6.16 -12.81 0.12
CA SER A 33 -5.39 -13.75 -0.72
C SER A 33 -4.01 -13.22 -1.15
N LEU A 34 -3.83 -11.90 -1.20
CA LEU A 34 -2.59 -11.25 -1.62
C LEU A 34 -1.81 -10.68 -0.45
N ALA A 35 -2.42 -10.54 0.74
CA ALA A 35 -1.80 -9.90 1.90
C ALA A 35 -0.45 -10.53 2.27
N SER A 36 -0.37 -11.87 2.31
CA SER A 36 0.87 -12.59 2.62
C SER A 36 1.98 -12.29 1.60
N SER A 37 1.65 -12.21 0.31
CA SER A 37 2.61 -11.90 -0.75
C SER A 37 3.09 -10.45 -0.68
N LEU A 38 2.19 -9.52 -0.36
CA LEU A 38 2.50 -8.10 -0.25
C LEU A 38 3.40 -7.78 0.94
N VAL A 39 3.29 -8.53 2.04
CA VAL A 39 4.08 -8.35 3.26
C VAL A 39 5.51 -8.89 3.12
N ILE A 40 5.73 -9.90 2.27
CA ILE A 40 7.06 -10.47 2.02
C ILE A 40 8.02 -9.44 1.38
N HIS A 41 7.49 -8.56 0.54
CA HIS A 41 8.30 -7.59 -0.18
C HIS A 41 8.05 -6.16 0.30
N PRO A 42 9.06 -5.45 0.83
CA PRO A 42 8.89 -4.05 1.23
C PRO A 42 8.47 -3.19 0.04
N ILE A 43 7.69 -2.14 0.29
CA ILE A 43 7.35 -1.15 -0.73
C ILE A 43 8.49 -0.13 -0.80
N LEU A 44 9.05 0.07 -1.99
CA LEU A 44 10.09 1.06 -2.22
C LEU A 44 9.45 2.34 -2.79
N CYS A 45 9.61 3.45 -2.07
CA CYS A 45 9.11 4.77 -2.46
C CYS A 45 10.15 5.84 -2.10
N ARG A 46 10.50 6.71 -3.06
CA ARG A 46 11.45 7.83 -2.90
C ARG A 46 12.79 7.47 -2.23
N GLY A 47 13.31 6.27 -2.50
CA GLY A 47 14.57 5.78 -1.92
C GLY A 47 14.45 5.17 -0.52
N SER A 48 13.24 5.13 0.05
CA SER A 48 12.95 4.49 1.33
C SER A 48 12.20 3.17 1.15
N SER A 49 12.45 2.23 2.07
CA SER A 49 11.75 0.95 2.13
C SER A 49 10.72 0.96 3.27
N PHE A 50 9.47 0.66 2.94
CA PHE A 50 8.36 0.58 3.87
C PHE A 50 7.98 -0.89 4.09
N LEU A 51 8.13 -1.35 5.33
CA LEU A 51 7.73 -2.69 5.76
C LEU A 51 6.24 -2.69 6.08
N LEU A 52 5.53 -3.67 5.50
CA LEU A 52 4.10 -3.83 5.73
C LEU A 52 3.87 -4.88 6.82
N GLU A 53 2.90 -4.63 7.68
CA GLU A 53 2.49 -5.54 8.75
C GLU A 53 1.01 -5.84 8.62
N VAL A 54 0.58 -7.07 8.90
CA VAL A 54 -0.84 -7.45 8.86
C VAL A 54 -1.52 -7.01 10.15
N GLU A 55 -2.43 -6.04 10.05
CA GLU A 55 -3.27 -5.53 11.14
C GLU A 55 -4.60 -6.29 11.19
N LYS A 56 -4.54 -7.56 11.62
CA LYS A 56 -5.68 -8.49 11.75
C LYS A 56 -6.43 -8.80 10.43
N GLU A 57 -6.77 -10.08 10.27
CA GLU A 57 -7.69 -10.53 9.23
C GLU A 57 -9.10 -9.97 9.50
N ALA A 58 -9.52 -9.00 8.71
CA ALA A 58 -10.89 -8.51 8.75
C ALA A 58 -11.73 -9.28 7.73
N GLN A 59 -12.65 -10.11 8.21
CA GLN A 59 -13.77 -10.71 7.45
C GLN A 59 -13.41 -11.27 6.07
N ALA A 60 -13.05 -12.56 6.02
CA ALA A 60 -13.10 -13.52 4.90
C ALA A 60 -12.52 -13.17 3.50
N GLN A 61 -12.45 -11.92 3.06
CA GLN A 61 -12.08 -11.51 1.70
C GLN A 61 -11.09 -10.33 1.64
N THR A 62 -11.02 -9.50 2.67
CA THR A 62 -10.05 -8.38 2.72
C THR A 62 -9.21 -8.44 4.00
N THR A 63 -8.15 -7.67 4.05
CA THR A 63 -7.23 -7.60 5.19
C THR A 63 -6.61 -6.22 5.23
N PHE A 64 -6.30 -5.75 6.43
CA PHE A 64 -5.60 -4.48 6.61
C PHE A 64 -4.10 -4.71 6.71
N LEU A 65 -3.35 -3.99 5.89
CA LEU A 65 -1.90 -3.87 6.02
C LEU A 65 -1.59 -2.52 6.65
N SER A 66 -0.56 -2.46 7.48
CA SER A 66 -0.08 -1.21 8.05
C SER A 66 1.39 -1.00 7.81
N THR A 67 1.81 0.26 7.73
CA THR A 67 3.21 0.66 7.77
C THR A 67 3.35 1.89 8.64
N VAL A 68 4.42 1.95 9.41
CA VAL A 68 4.79 3.13 10.19
C VAL A 68 5.93 3.84 9.48
N PHE A 69 5.86 5.16 9.40
CA PHE A 69 6.88 5.99 8.77
C PHE A 69 6.87 7.44 9.27
N TYR A 70 8.01 8.11 9.06
CA TYR A 70 8.17 9.53 9.34
C TYR A 70 8.15 10.29 8.02
N SER A 71 7.20 11.21 7.87
CA SER A 71 7.12 12.06 6.67
C SER A 71 6.46 13.40 7.03
N PRO A 72 6.95 14.52 6.48
CA PRO A 72 6.29 15.82 6.64
C PRO A 72 4.92 15.85 5.94
N ASN A 73 4.72 15.03 4.90
CA ASN A 73 3.48 14.90 4.14
C ASN A 73 3.04 13.42 4.11
N PRO A 74 2.40 12.93 5.17
CA PRO A 74 2.14 11.50 5.30
C PRO A 74 1.04 11.01 4.38
N GLU A 75 0.07 11.86 4.02
CA GLU A 75 -0.97 11.55 3.03
C GLU A 75 -0.38 11.29 1.63
N GLU A 76 0.56 12.13 1.20
CA GLU A 76 1.22 11.98 -0.11
C GLU A 76 2.06 10.69 -0.14
N THR A 77 2.77 10.40 0.96
CA THR A 77 3.58 9.19 1.13
C THR A 77 2.71 7.94 1.11
N ALA A 78 1.61 7.95 1.88
CA ALA A 78 0.64 6.87 1.90
C ALA A 78 -0.03 6.67 0.53
N ASN A 79 -0.34 7.74 -0.19
CA ASN A 79 -0.91 7.68 -1.53
C ASN A 79 0.06 7.04 -2.54
N GLU A 80 1.36 7.35 -2.47
CA GLU A 80 2.36 6.65 -3.30
C GLU A 80 2.44 5.16 -2.97
N ILE A 81 2.47 4.81 -1.68
CA ILE A 81 2.49 3.41 -1.21
C ILE A 81 1.23 2.67 -1.69
N ALA A 82 0.05 3.28 -1.55
CA ALA A 82 -1.22 2.73 -2.01
C ALA A 82 -1.25 2.52 -3.54
N THR A 83 -0.64 3.42 -4.30
CA THR A 83 -0.51 3.29 -5.76
C THR A 83 0.41 2.12 -6.13
N ARG A 84 1.54 1.95 -5.44
CA ARG A 84 2.45 0.81 -5.63
C ARG A 84 1.81 -0.50 -5.23
N LEU A 85 1.04 -0.52 -4.15
CA LEU A 85 0.26 -1.68 -3.73
C LEU A 85 -0.78 -2.06 -4.78
N ALA A 86 -1.49 -1.08 -5.35
CA ALA A 86 -2.46 -1.33 -6.40
C ALA A 86 -1.81 -1.92 -7.66
N ILE A 87 -0.61 -1.46 -8.02
CA ILE A 87 0.15 -2.06 -9.13
C ILE A 87 0.52 -3.51 -8.82
N ARG A 88 0.93 -3.82 -7.59
CA ARG A 88 1.26 -5.21 -7.18
C ARG A 88 0.04 -6.12 -7.16
N ILE A 89 -1.14 -5.59 -6.82
CA ILE A 89 -2.41 -6.33 -6.80
C ILE A 89 -2.97 -6.52 -8.21
N GLY A 90 -2.94 -5.46 -9.03
CA GLY A 90 -3.48 -5.44 -10.39
C GLY A 90 -2.57 -6.07 -11.43
N ARG A 91 -1.29 -6.33 -11.10
CA ARG A 91 -0.44 -7.20 -11.90
C ARG A 91 -0.74 -8.65 -11.49
N PRO A 92 -1.39 -9.48 -12.33
CA PRO A 92 -1.18 -10.91 -12.21
C PRO A 92 0.34 -11.12 -12.27
N THR A 93 0.86 -12.00 -11.43
CA THR A 93 2.26 -12.38 -11.42
C THR A 93 2.69 -12.94 -12.78
N ASP A 94 3.05 -12.07 -13.72
CA ASP A 94 4.02 -12.34 -14.77
C ASP A 94 5.41 -12.22 -14.14
N ILE A 95 5.67 -13.13 -13.20
CA ILE A 95 7.04 -13.52 -12.88
C ILE A 95 7.42 -14.45 -14.03
N VAL A 96 8.07 -13.91 -15.06
CA VAL A 96 9.40 -14.29 -15.59
C VAL A 96 9.54 -13.57 -16.95
N SER A 97 10.44 -12.59 -17.06
CA SER A 97 11.25 -12.26 -18.26
C SER A 97 11.62 -10.79 -18.25
N GLY A 98 12.86 -10.46 -17.86
CA GLY A 98 13.32 -9.08 -17.96
C GLY A 98 14.59 -8.70 -17.21
N ILE A 99 15.55 -9.62 -17.12
CA ILE A 99 16.97 -9.30 -17.34
C ILE A 99 17.54 -8.21 -16.40
N PHE A 100 17.99 -8.63 -15.21
CA PHE A 100 19.27 -8.15 -14.70
C PHE A 100 20.34 -8.63 -15.69
N GLY A 101 20.77 -7.73 -16.59
CA GLY A 101 21.93 -7.90 -17.44
C GLY A 101 22.97 -6.87 -17.03
N PHE A 102 23.86 -7.26 -16.14
CA PHE A 102 25.19 -6.66 -16.00
C PHE A 102 26.11 -7.29 -17.05
#